data_AF-A0A951BD53-F1
#
_entry.id   AF-A0A951BD53-F1
#
_cell.length_a   1.000
_cell.length_b   1.000
_cell.length_c   1.000
_cell.angle_alpha   90.00
_cell.angle_beta   90.00
_cell.angle_gamma   90.00
#
_symmetry.space_group_name_H-M   'P 1'
#
loop_
_entity.id
_entity.type
_entity.pdbx_description
1 polymer ?
#
loop_
_entity_poly.entity_id
_entity_poly.type
_entity_poly.pdbx_seq_one_letter_code
_entity_poly.pdbx_strand_id
1 'polypeptide(L)'
;MDCISDQVDLRDLYGEIHTLAAHKVMPKLDRHCRRFIELSPFLVLATADAQGRADASPRGDAPGFVVVLDDTTLLLPDRPGNNRVDSYSNVVANPGVGLIFFVPGIEETLRVNGKARVTNDPALLQRGQAQGKTPKAGLVVAIEQAFFHCAKALKRAHLWDATRHVERRSFPSLGLIIAEETGMISAEEADARIAENYRTGMY
;
A
#
# COMPACT_ATOMS: atom_id res chain seq x y z
N MET A 1 6.24 29.87 13.81
CA MET A 1 6.23 29.18 12.51
C MET A 1 4.88 29.53 11.92
N ASP A 2 4.86 30.26 10.81
CA ASP A 2 3.59 30.66 10.19
C ASP A 2 2.98 29.47 9.48
N CYS A 3 1.70 29.19 9.75
CA CYS A 3 0.99 28.01 9.25
C CYS A 3 -0.31 28.45 8.58
N ILE A 4 -0.61 27.86 7.42
CA ILE A 4 -1.93 27.97 6.80
C ILE A 4 -2.88 27.06 7.58
N SER A 5 -3.93 27.64 8.17
CA SER A 5 -4.85 26.92 9.08
C SER A 5 -6.22 26.60 8.48
N ASP A 6 -6.51 27.06 7.27
CA ASP A 6 -7.77 26.76 6.60
C ASP A 6 -7.60 26.52 5.09
N GLN A 7 -8.68 26.03 4.48
CA GLN A 7 -8.69 25.64 3.08
C GLN A 7 -8.77 26.83 2.12
N VAL A 8 -9.25 27.98 2.58
CA VAL A 8 -9.41 29.19 1.75
C VAL A 8 -8.04 29.78 1.48
N ASP A 9 -7.26 30.03 2.54
CA ASP A 9 -5.89 30.50 2.43
C ASP A 9 -5.03 29.55 1.58
N LEU A 10 -5.27 28.23 1.70
CA LEU A 10 -4.59 27.24 0.87
C LEU A 10 -4.99 27.36 -0.61
N ARG A 11 -6.28 27.59 -0.89
CA ARG A 11 -6.77 27.77 -2.26
C ARG A 11 -6.25 29.07 -2.86
N ASP A 12 -6.19 30.14 -2.09
CA ASP A 12 -5.67 31.43 -2.53
C ASP A 12 -4.18 31.34 -2.91
N LEU A 13 -3.41 30.52 -2.19
CA LEU A 13 -2.00 30.29 -2.50
C LEU A 13 -1.79 29.49 -3.80
N TYR A 14 -2.57 28.42 -4.02
CA TYR A 14 -2.33 27.47 -5.12
C TYR A 14 -3.19 27.73 -6.38
N GLY A 15 -4.26 28.52 -6.25
CA GLY A 15 -5.25 28.74 -7.30
C GLY A 15 -6.15 27.54 -7.56
N GLU A 16 -6.94 27.64 -8.63
CA GLU A 16 -7.91 26.60 -9.02
C GLU A 16 -7.25 25.30 -9.47
N ILE A 17 -7.97 24.18 -9.28
CA ILE A 17 -7.50 22.87 -9.75
C ILE A 17 -7.47 22.87 -11.28
N HIS A 18 -6.36 22.44 -11.87
CA HIS A 18 -6.28 22.22 -13.31
C HIS A 18 -7.40 21.28 -13.79
N THR A 19 -8.19 21.73 -14.76
CA THR A 19 -9.39 21.04 -15.28
C THR A 19 -9.12 19.57 -15.63
N LEU A 20 -8.06 19.28 -16.39
CA LEU A 20 -7.71 17.89 -16.75
C LEU A 20 -7.41 17.01 -15.52
N ALA A 21 -6.82 17.58 -14.46
CA ALA A 21 -6.51 16.85 -13.25
C ALA A 21 -7.76 16.51 -12.43
N ALA A 22 -8.77 17.39 -12.44
CA ALA A 22 -10.06 17.12 -11.82
C ALA A 22 -10.86 16.06 -12.61
N HIS A 23 -10.91 16.18 -13.94
CA HIS A 23 -11.73 15.31 -14.79
C HIS A 23 -11.20 13.88 -14.96
N LYS A 24 -9.91 13.62 -14.65
CA LYS A 24 -9.35 12.26 -14.70
C LYS A 24 -9.64 11.41 -13.47
N VAL A 25 -10.36 11.94 -12.47
CA VAL A 25 -10.76 11.19 -11.27
C VAL A 25 -12.04 10.43 -11.58
N MET A 26 -11.93 9.11 -11.70
CA MET A 26 -13.04 8.24 -12.09
C MET A 26 -13.67 7.57 -10.86
N PRO A 27 -14.99 7.37 -10.80
CA PRO A 27 -15.64 6.69 -9.68
C PRO A 27 -15.48 5.16 -9.71
N LYS A 28 -14.83 4.63 -10.76
CA LYS A 28 -14.68 3.20 -11.02
C LYS A 28 -13.42 2.93 -11.84
N LEU A 29 -12.97 1.69 -11.86
CA LEU A 29 -11.87 1.23 -12.70
C LEU A 29 -12.26 1.27 -14.18
N ASP A 30 -11.36 1.79 -15.00
CA ASP A 30 -11.38 1.56 -16.43
C ASP A 30 -10.40 0.43 -16.82
N ARG A 31 -10.28 0.15 -18.12
CA ARG A 31 -9.34 -0.85 -18.65
C ARG A 31 -7.88 -0.56 -18.28
N HIS A 32 -7.50 0.71 -18.13
CA HIS A 32 -6.12 1.11 -17.83
C HIS A 32 -5.81 0.88 -16.36
N CYS A 33 -6.74 1.22 -15.47
CA CYS A 33 -6.66 0.93 -14.04
C CYS A 33 -6.54 -0.58 -13.80
N ARG A 34 -7.42 -1.37 -14.42
CA ARG A 34 -7.39 -2.85 -14.34
C ARG A 34 -6.02 -3.40 -14.76
N ARG A 35 -5.52 -2.98 -15.92
CA ARG A 35 -4.23 -3.43 -16.43
C ARG A 35 -3.06 -3.03 -15.51
N PHE A 36 -3.12 -1.85 -14.92
CA PHE A 36 -2.08 -1.41 -13.99
C PHE A 36 -2.08 -2.24 -12.70
N ILE A 37 -3.27 -2.55 -12.15
CA ILE A 37 -3.42 -3.42 -10.97
C ILE A 37 -2.88 -4.83 -11.26
N GLU A 38 -3.20 -5.41 -12.42
CA GLU A 38 -2.67 -6.72 -12.85
C GLU A 38 -1.14 -6.77 -12.91
N LEU A 39 -0.50 -5.65 -13.27
CA LEU A 39 0.95 -5.54 -13.35
C LEU A 39 1.61 -5.15 -12.03
N SER A 40 0.84 -4.74 -11.02
CA SER A 40 1.37 -4.19 -9.77
C SER A 40 1.74 -5.30 -8.79
N PRO A 41 3.02 -5.49 -8.44
CA PRO A 41 3.42 -6.37 -7.34
C PRO A 41 3.41 -5.67 -5.98
N PHE A 42 3.17 -4.35 -5.94
CA PHE A 42 3.31 -3.54 -4.73
C PHE A 42 2.26 -2.43 -4.66
N LEU A 43 1.79 -2.16 -3.43
CA LEU A 43 1.01 -0.97 -3.10
C LEU A 43 1.31 -0.49 -1.68
N VAL A 44 0.96 0.76 -1.39
CA VAL A 44 0.85 1.26 -0.02
C VAL A 44 -0.63 1.42 0.32
N LEU A 45 -1.04 0.84 1.44
CA LEU A 45 -2.37 0.96 2.02
C LEU A 45 -2.34 1.99 3.15
N ALA A 46 -3.03 3.11 2.95
CA ALA A 46 -3.29 4.11 3.96
C ALA A 46 -4.62 3.82 4.66
N THR A 47 -4.59 3.81 5.99
CA THR A 47 -5.76 3.68 6.86
C THR A 47 -5.67 4.68 8.00
N ALA A 48 -6.74 4.90 8.73
CA ALA A 48 -6.70 5.66 9.98
C ALA A 48 -7.62 5.01 11.00
N ASP A 49 -7.32 5.17 12.29
CA ASP A 49 -8.25 4.76 13.33
C ASP A 49 -9.41 5.77 13.52
N ALA A 50 -10.25 5.53 14.52
CA ALA A 50 -11.38 6.39 14.85
C ALA A 50 -10.97 7.80 15.35
N GLN A 51 -9.73 7.99 15.78
CA GLN A 51 -9.19 9.30 16.20
C GLN A 51 -8.49 10.02 15.05
N GLY A 52 -8.46 9.43 13.85
CA GLY A 52 -7.76 9.98 12.70
C GLY A 52 -6.25 9.77 12.73
N ARG A 53 -5.72 8.92 13.62
CA ARG A 53 -4.30 8.54 13.60
C ARG A 53 -4.05 7.66 12.39
N ALA A 54 -3.23 8.16 11.46
CA ALA A 54 -2.99 7.50 10.19
C ALA A 54 -1.90 6.43 10.28
N ASP A 55 -2.06 5.39 9.47
CA ASP A 55 -1.10 4.32 9.22
C ASP A 55 -0.89 4.16 7.71
N ALA A 56 0.34 3.84 7.28
CA ALA A 56 0.68 3.59 5.88
C ALA A 56 1.48 2.28 5.78
N SER A 57 0.80 1.20 5.36
CA SER A 57 1.38 -0.14 5.33
C SER A 57 1.77 -0.55 3.91
N PRO A 58 3.04 -0.96 3.67
CA PRO A 58 3.42 -1.57 2.41
C PRO A 58 2.78 -2.96 2.26
N ARG A 59 2.28 -3.25 1.06
CA ARG A 59 1.72 -4.56 0.69
C ARG A 59 2.38 -5.01 -0.60
N GLY A 60 2.90 -6.23 -0.62
CA GLY A 60 3.57 -6.77 -1.80
C GLY A 60 3.39 -8.27 -1.96
N ASP A 61 3.34 -8.71 -3.21
CA ASP A 61 3.22 -10.10 -3.64
C ASP A 61 3.49 -10.16 -5.17
N ALA A 62 3.24 -11.30 -5.82
CA ALA A 62 3.28 -11.42 -7.28
C ALA A 62 2.37 -10.38 -7.96
N PRO A 63 2.74 -9.90 -9.17
CA PRO A 63 1.89 -8.99 -9.94
C PRO A 63 0.44 -9.47 -10.04
N GLY A 64 -0.51 -8.57 -9.74
CA GLY A 64 -1.94 -8.87 -9.81
C GLY A 64 -2.51 -9.57 -8.57
N PHE A 65 -1.80 -9.56 -7.44
CA PHE A 65 -2.29 -10.14 -6.18
C PHE A 65 -3.56 -9.46 -5.63
N VAL A 66 -3.81 -8.19 -6.00
CA VAL A 66 -5.09 -7.54 -5.73
C VAL A 66 -6.10 -7.98 -6.76
N VAL A 67 -7.13 -8.69 -6.30
CA VAL A 67 -8.16 -9.25 -7.15
C VAL A 67 -9.18 -8.18 -7.50
N VAL A 68 -9.35 -7.90 -8.78
CA VAL A 68 -10.45 -7.05 -9.25
C VAL A 68 -11.74 -7.87 -9.30
N LEU A 69 -12.67 -7.61 -8.38
CA LEU A 69 -13.94 -8.33 -8.31
C LEU A 69 -14.93 -7.81 -9.37
N ASP A 70 -14.99 -6.50 -9.55
CA ASP A 70 -15.77 -5.78 -10.55
C ASP A 70 -15.17 -4.37 -10.79
N ASP A 71 -15.83 -3.51 -11.58
CA ASP A 71 -15.33 -2.15 -11.88
C ASP A 71 -15.25 -1.25 -10.64
N THR A 72 -15.96 -1.59 -9.56
CA THR A 72 -16.13 -0.77 -8.36
C THR A 72 -15.64 -1.47 -7.09
N THR A 73 -15.10 -2.69 -7.19
CA THR A 73 -14.75 -3.50 -6.03
C THR A 73 -13.43 -4.22 -6.22
N LEU A 74 -12.53 -4.07 -5.24
CA LEU A 74 -11.29 -4.84 -5.13
C LEU A 74 -11.34 -5.77 -3.92
N LEU A 75 -10.61 -6.88 -4.00
CA LEU A 75 -10.21 -7.70 -2.87
C LEU A 75 -8.68 -7.63 -2.73
N LEU A 76 -8.22 -7.08 -1.61
CA LEU A 76 -6.83 -7.11 -1.17
C LEU A 76 -6.66 -8.28 -0.19
N PRO A 77 -6.07 -9.41 -0.60
CA PRO A 77 -5.88 -10.54 0.30
C PRO A 77 -4.76 -10.27 1.31
N ASP A 78 -4.90 -10.77 2.53
CA ASP A 78 -3.85 -10.67 3.55
C ASP A 78 -2.68 -11.62 3.23
N ARG A 79 -1.49 -11.26 3.72
CA ARG A 79 -0.30 -12.12 3.69
C ARG A 79 0.28 -12.23 5.09
N PRO A 80 0.93 -13.36 5.44
CA PRO A 80 1.57 -13.49 6.73
C PRO A 80 2.52 -12.33 7.02
N GLY A 81 2.55 -11.89 8.27
CA GLY A 81 3.38 -10.79 8.73
C GLY A 81 3.61 -10.88 10.23
N ASN A 82 3.76 -9.74 10.89
CA ASN A 82 4.04 -9.65 12.32
C ASN A 82 2.79 -9.76 13.23
N ASN A 83 1.61 -10.07 12.66
CA ASN A 83 0.33 -10.19 13.36
C ASN A 83 -0.13 -8.93 14.14
N ARG A 84 0.43 -7.75 13.87
CA ARG A 84 -0.02 -6.50 14.51
C ARG A 84 -1.45 -6.11 14.14
N VAL A 85 -1.90 -6.52 12.95
CA VAL A 85 -3.26 -6.28 12.40
C VAL A 85 -3.74 -4.82 12.41
N ASP A 86 -2.82 -3.86 12.54
CA ASP A 86 -3.11 -2.43 12.70
C ASP A 86 -4.06 -1.90 11.61
N SER A 87 -3.74 -2.11 10.32
CA SER A 87 -4.59 -1.63 9.23
C SER A 87 -5.98 -2.29 9.20
N TYR A 88 -6.12 -3.52 9.70
CA TYR A 88 -7.41 -4.22 9.76
C TYR A 88 -8.26 -3.70 10.93
N SER A 89 -7.64 -3.51 12.10
CA SER A 89 -8.25 -2.85 13.25
C SER A 89 -8.73 -1.44 12.90
N ASN A 90 -7.90 -0.69 12.17
CA ASN A 90 -8.26 0.63 11.65
C ASN A 90 -9.49 0.56 10.73
N VAL A 91 -9.51 -0.34 9.75
CA VAL A 91 -10.66 -0.50 8.83
C VAL A 91 -11.96 -0.86 9.57
N VAL A 92 -11.88 -1.68 10.62
CA VAL A 92 -13.05 -2.01 11.45
C VAL A 92 -13.58 -0.77 12.18
N ALA A 93 -12.70 0.10 12.68
CA ALA A 93 -13.07 1.32 13.40
C ALA A 93 -13.44 2.49 12.47
N ASN A 94 -12.81 2.57 11.30
CA ASN A 94 -12.95 3.63 10.31
C ASN A 94 -12.70 3.04 8.90
N PRO A 95 -13.74 2.90 8.06
CA PRO A 95 -13.63 2.16 6.81
C PRO A 95 -12.85 2.90 5.71
N GLY A 96 -12.51 4.18 5.88
CA GLY A 96 -11.83 4.96 4.86
C GLY A 96 -10.43 4.44 4.55
N VAL A 97 -10.14 4.17 3.28
CA VAL A 97 -8.83 3.69 2.82
C VAL A 97 -8.34 4.42 1.58
N GLY A 98 -7.02 4.55 1.47
CA GLY A 98 -6.33 4.97 0.26
C GLY A 98 -5.31 3.91 -0.16
N LEU A 99 -5.31 3.54 -1.43
CA LEU A 99 -4.35 2.60 -2.00
C LEU A 99 -3.57 3.33 -3.08
N ILE A 100 -2.25 3.15 -3.11
CA ILE A 100 -1.40 3.62 -4.21
C ILE A 100 -0.54 2.48 -4.73
N PHE A 101 -0.76 2.11 -5.99
CA PHE A 101 -0.15 0.98 -6.67
C PHE A 101 1.11 1.42 -7.42
N PHE A 102 2.08 0.51 -7.47
CA PHE A 102 3.35 0.69 -8.17
C PHE A 102 3.64 -0.50 -9.07
N VAL A 103 4.18 -0.21 -10.25
CA VAL A 103 4.73 -1.21 -11.17
C VAL A 103 6.21 -0.89 -11.37
N PRO A 104 7.14 -1.76 -10.95
CA PRO A 104 8.57 -1.54 -11.19
C PRO A 104 8.86 -1.25 -12.66
N GLY A 105 9.57 -0.16 -12.94
CA GLY A 105 9.87 0.31 -14.30
C GLY A 105 8.81 1.21 -14.93
N ILE A 106 7.62 1.38 -14.33
CA ILE A 106 6.65 2.42 -14.71
C ILE A 106 6.65 3.51 -13.64
N GLU A 107 6.82 4.76 -14.05
CA GLU A 107 7.02 5.87 -13.11
C GLU A 107 5.70 6.53 -12.69
N GLU A 108 4.61 6.34 -13.42
CA GLU A 108 3.26 6.66 -12.99
C GLU A 108 2.79 5.71 -11.88
N THR A 109 1.85 6.19 -11.06
CA THR A 109 1.18 5.36 -10.05
C THR A 109 -0.33 5.46 -10.21
N LEU A 110 -1.04 4.42 -9.81
CA LEU A 110 -2.51 4.43 -9.73
C LEU A 110 -2.93 4.62 -8.27
N ARG A 111 -3.76 5.62 -7.99
CA ARG A 111 -4.42 5.77 -6.69
C ARG A 111 -5.84 5.29 -6.77
N VAL A 112 -6.27 4.53 -5.75
CA VAL A 112 -7.64 4.12 -5.51
C VAL A 112 -8.03 4.54 -4.10
N ASN A 113 -9.09 5.32 -3.95
CA ASN A 113 -9.66 5.67 -2.65
C ASN A 113 -11.04 5.03 -2.51
N GLY A 114 -11.43 4.72 -1.29
CA GLY A 114 -12.79 4.27 -1.01
C GLY A 114 -12.97 3.75 0.40
N LYS A 115 -13.87 2.78 0.54
CA LYS A 115 -14.23 2.18 1.82
C LYS A 115 -13.93 0.69 1.84
N ALA A 116 -13.19 0.24 2.85
CA ALA A 116 -12.88 -1.16 3.04
C ALA A 116 -13.75 -1.80 4.10
N ARG A 117 -13.90 -3.12 4.01
CA ARG A 117 -14.36 -4.00 5.09
C ARG A 117 -13.47 -5.22 5.16
N VAL A 118 -13.25 -5.72 6.37
CA VAL A 118 -12.56 -7.00 6.58
C VAL A 118 -13.51 -8.13 6.20
N THR A 119 -13.03 -9.10 5.41
CA THR A 119 -13.74 -10.33 5.09
C THR A 119 -12.92 -11.55 5.54
N ASN A 120 -13.61 -12.54 6.09
CA ASN A 120 -13.11 -13.89 6.30
C ASN A 120 -13.90 -14.94 5.49
N ASP A 121 -14.69 -14.51 4.49
CA ASP A 121 -15.48 -15.37 3.63
C ASP A 121 -14.58 -16.29 2.77
N PRO A 122 -14.60 -17.62 2.97
CA PRO A 122 -13.75 -18.55 2.24
C PRO A 122 -13.95 -18.51 0.72
N ALA A 123 -15.18 -18.26 0.24
CA ALA A 123 -15.48 -18.26 -1.19
C ALA A 123 -14.84 -17.06 -1.89
N LEU A 124 -14.83 -15.89 -1.24
CA LEU A 124 -14.13 -14.71 -1.74
C LEU A 124 -12.61 -14.89 -1.62
N LEU A 125 -12.12 -15.37 -0.48
CA LEU A 125 -10.69 -15.48 -0.20
C LEU A 125 -9.98 -16.52 -1.08
N GLN A 126 -10.70 -17.53 -1.57
CA GLN A 126 -10.17 -18.48 -2.55
C GLN A 126 -9.63 -17.79 -3.80
N ARG A 127 -10.22 -16.66 -4.22
CA ARG A 127 -9.73 -15.87 -5.36
C ARG A 127 -8.37 -15.20 -5.10
N GLY A 128 -8.03 -14.97 -3.84
CA GLY A 128 -6.76 -14.37 -3.39
C GLY A 128 -5.70 -15.39 -2.97
N GLN A 129 -5.90 -16.67 -3.32
CA GLN A 129 -4.96 -17.75 -3.04
C GLN A 129 -3.61 -17.47 -3.68
N ALA A 130 -2.53 -17.72 -2.95
CA ALA A 130 -1.16 -17.68 -3.46
C ALA A 130 -0.39 -18.89 -2.94
N GLN A 131 0.43 -19.50 -3.81
CA GLN A 131 1.23 -20.69 -3.47
C GLN A 131 0.40 -21.82 -2.80
N GLY A 132 -0.83 -22.04 -3.27
CA GLY A 132 -1.75 -23.05 -2.72
C GLY A 132 -2.36 -22.69 -1.36
N LYS A 133 -2.06 -21.51 -0.79
CA LYS A 133 -2.55 -21.08 0.52
C LYS A 133 -3.62 -19.99 0.37
N THR A 134 -4.77 -20.24 0.98
CA THR A 134 -5.85 -19.26 1.06
C THR A 134 -5.57 -18.29 2.23
N PRO A 135 -5.65 -16.98 2.02
CA PRO A 135 -5.45 -16.01 3.09
C PRO A 135 -6.51 -16.17 4.19
N LYS A 136 -6.16 -15.87 5.44
CA LYS A 136 -7.09 -15.95 6.59
C LYS A 136 -8.17 -14.86 6.56
N ALA A 137 -7.83 -13.72 5.97
CA ALA A 137 -8.70 -12.58 5.82
C ALA A 137 -8.30 -11.76 4.58
N GLY A 138 -9.14 -10.80 4.22
CA GLY A 138 -8.87 -9.84 3.15
C GLY A 138 -9.64 -8.54 3.39
N LEU A 139 -9.28 -7.51 2.65
CA LEU A 139 -10.04 -6.26 2.60
C LEU A 139 -10.84 -6.21 1.30
N VAL A 140 -12.16 -6.10 1.41
CA VAL A 140 -13.01 -5.78 0.26
C VAL A 140 -13.16 -4.27 0.20
N VAL A 141 -12.62 -3.65 -0.85
CA VAL A 141 -12.59 -2.20 -1.04
C VAL A 141 -13.65 -1.82 -2.06
N ALA A 142 -14.66 -1.08 -1.62
CA ALA A 142 -15.60 -0.38 -2.48
C ALA A 142 -14.95 0.94 -2.94
N ILE A 143 -14.78 1.09 -4.25
CA ILE A 143 -14.07 2.20 -4.88
C ILE A 143 -14.97 3.43 -4.91
N GLU A 144 -14.43 4.56 -4.47
CA GLU A 144 -15.04 5.88 -4.63
C GLU A 144 -14.28 6.72 -5.67
N GLN A 145 -12.97 6.51 -5.80
CA GLN A 145 -12.12 7.22 -6.76
C GLN A 145 -10.99 6.30 -7.27
N ALA A 146 -10.69 6.37 -8.57
CA ALA A 146 -9.55 5.75 -9.21
C ALA A 146 -8.92 6.73 -10.21
N PHE A 147 -7.61 6.98 -10.09
CA PHE A 147 -6.90 7.90 -10.99
C PHE A 147 -5.38 7.75 -10.97
N PHE A 148 -4.75 8.07 -12.09
CA PHE A 148 -3.30 8.06 -12.23
C PHE A 148 -2.64 9.34 -11.72
N HIS A 149 -1.50 9.19 -11.05
CA HIS A 149 -0.55 10.27 -10.77
C HIS A 149 0.53 10.34 -11.84
N CYS A 150 1.03 11.55 -12.11
CA CYS A 150 2.11 11.74 -13.05
C CYS A 150 3.45 11.24 -12.48
N ALA A 151 4.38 10.86 -13.36
CA ALA A 151 5.71 10.35 -13.03
C ALA A 151 6.63 11.29 -12.23
N LYS A 152 6.27 12.56 -12.02
CA LYS A 152 7.17 13.57 -11.43
C LYS A 152 7.80 13.15 -10.10
N ALA A 153 7.05 12.49 -9.21
CA ALA A 153 7.58 12.05 -7.92
C ALA A 153 8.66 10.97 -8.08
N LEU A 154 8.36 9.91 -8.85
CA LEU A 154 9.27 8.79 -9.06
C LEU A 154 10.47 9.18 -9.92
N LYS A 155 10.27 10.02 -10.95
CA LYS A 155 11.35 10.58 -11.78
C LYS A 155 12.35 11.38 -10.97
N ARG A 156 11.89 12.32 -10.13
CA ARG A 156 12.78 13.13 -9.29
C ARG A 156 13.54 12.28 -8.27
N ALA A 157 12.91 11.23 -7.76
CA ALA A 157 13.53 10.31 -6.81
C ALA A 157 14.47 9.30 -7.49
N HIS A 158 14.45 9.20 -8.82
CA HIS A 158 15.13 8.13 -9.56
C HIS A 158 14.81 6.73 -9.02
N LEU A 159 13.55 6.51 -8.61
CA LEU A 159 13.18 5.34 -7.79
C LEU A 159 13.48 3.99 -8.47
N TRP A 160 13.40 3.95 -9.79
CA TRP A 160 13.65 2.75 -10.60
C TRP A 160 15.02 2.74 -11.29
N ASP A 161 15.86 3.73 -11.03
CA ASP A 161 17.20 3.83 -11.62
C ASP A 161 18.19 2.96 -10.84
N ALA A 162 18.50 1.79 -11.38
CA ALA A 162 19.43 0.85 -10.76
C ALA A 162 20.83 1.45 -10.54
N THR A 163 21.21 2.49 -11.28
CA THR A 163 22.51 3.17 -11.09
C THR A 163 22.54 4.07 -9.85
N ARG A 164 21.38 4.33 -9.24
CA ARG A 164 21.22 5.16 -8.02
C ARG A 164 21.05 4.32 -6.75
N HIS A 165 21.04 2.99 -6.85
CA HIS A 165 20.94 2.13 -5.69
C HIS A 165 22.17 2.30 -4.77
N VAL A 166 21.92 2.48 -3.48
CA VAL A 166 22.99 2.51 -2.46
C VAL A 166 23.48 1.10 -2.16
N GLU A 167 24.72 0.96 -1.68
CA GLU A 167 25.23 -0.33 -1.22
C GLU A 167 24.45 -0.80 0.02
N ARG A 168 24.05 -2.07 0.09
CA ARG A 168 23.24 -2.59 1.21
C ARG A 168 23.87 -2.34 2.59
N ARG A 169 25.21 -2.39 2.68
CA ARG A 169 25.98 -2.17 3.92
C ARG A 169 25.98 -0.71 4.40
N SER A 170 25.52 0.24 3.59
CA SER A 170 25.44 1.66 3.97
C SER A 170 24.33 1.96 4.99
N PHE A 171 23.46 1.00 5.25
CA PHE A 171 22.38 1.09 6.24
C PHE A 171 22.39 -0.16 7.14
N PRO A 172 22.08 -0.06 8.44
CA PRO A 172 22.08 -1.21 9.34
C PRO A 172 21.13 -2.35 8.89
N SER A 173 21.39 -3.55 9.39
CA SER A 173 20.44 -4.66 9.23
C SER A 173 19.20 -4.41 10.08
N LEU A 174 18.06 -5.00 9.68
CA LEU A 174 16.85 -4.90 10.50
C LEU A 174 17.05 -5.59 11.85
N GLY A 175 17.84 -6.67 11.91
CA GLY A 175 18.14 -7.34 13.18
C GLY A 175 18.96 -6.46 14.11
N LEU A 176 19.96 -5.74 13.59
CA LEU A 176 20.70 -4.76 14.40
C LEU A 176 19.80 -3.67 14.95
N ILE A 177 18.94 -3.07 14.11
CA ILE A 177 17.98 -2.05 14.53
C ILE A 177 17.09 -2.58 15.67
N ILE A 178 16.50 -3.77 15.49
CA ILE A 178 15.63 -4.38 16.51
C ILE A 178 16.39 -4.67 17.80
N ALA A 179 17.62 -5.17 17.71
CA ALA A 179 18.43 -5.47 18.88
C ALA A 179 18.75 -4.20 19.69
N GLU A 180 19.12 -3.11 19.02
CA GLU A 180 19.43 -1.82 19.67
C GLU A 180 18.17 -1.14 20.25
N GLU A 181 17.07 -1.14 19.51
CA GLU A 181 15.82 -0.48 19.93
C GLU A 181 15.10 -1.23 21.06
N THR A 182 15.16 -2.56 21.07
CA THR A 182 14.41 -3.38 22.04
C THR A 182 15.25 -3.86 23.20
N GLY A 183 16.57 -4.07 22.99
CA GLY A 183 17.46 -4.70 23.96
C GLY A 183 17.09 -6.15 24.31
N MET A 184 16.18 -6.79 23.56
CA MET A 184 15.62 -8.09 23.92
C MET A 184 16.44 -9.28 23.41
N ILE A 185 17.15 -9.11 22.30
CA ILE A 185 17.93 -10.15 21.61
C ILE A 185 19.20 -9.53 21.01
N SER A 186 20.20 -10.36 20.69
CA SER A 186 21.40 -9.89 19.99
C SER A 186 21.11 -9.60 18.51
N ALA A 187 21.94 -8.75 17.88
CA ALA A 187 21.82 -8.46 16.44
C ALA A 187 21.97 -9.72 15.57
N GLU A 188 22.88 -10.63 15.96
CA GLU A 188 23.08 -11.91 15.25
C GLU A 188 21.85 -12.82 15.34
N GLU A 189 21.25 -12.96 16.53
CA GLU A 189 20.03 -13.73 16.71
C GLU A 189 18.87 -13.11 15.91
N ALA A 190 18.73 -11.79 15.97
CA ALA A 190 17.69 -11.06 15.26
C ALA A 190 17.81 -11.23 13.73
N ASP A 191 19.00 -11.07 13.18
CA ASP A 191 19.25 -11.23 11.74
C ASP A 191 18.99 -12.67 11.28
N ALA A 192 19.42 -13.67 12.05
CA ALA A 192 19.15 -15.08 11.75
C ALA A 192 17.63 -15.37 11.72
N ARG A 193 16.88 -14.86 12.70
CA ARG A 193 15.42 -15.01 12.77
C ARG A 193 14.70 -14.33 11.61
N ILE A 194 15.14 -13.13 11.22
CA ILE A 194 14.56 -12.39 10.08
C ILE A 194 14.83 -13.11 8.77
N ALA A 195 16.08 -13.55 8.55
CA ALA A 195 16.47 -14.28 7.35
C ALA A 195 15.66 -15.58 7.19
N GLU A 196 15.48 -16.33 8.28
CA GLU A 196 14.66 -17.54 8.27
C GLU A 196 13.18 -17.22 7.96
N ASN A 197 12.63 -16.16 8.56
CA ASN A 197 11.24 -15.74 8.28
C ASN A 197 11.04 -15.32 6.82
N TYR A 198 12.00 -14.63 6.20
CA TYR A 198 11.92 -14.30 4.77
C TYR A 198 12.01 -15.55 3.88
N ARG A 199 12.66 -16.61 4.33
CA ARG A 199 12.78 -17.87 3.58
C ARG A 199 11.51 -18.72 3.66
N THR A 200 10.84 -18.74 4.82
CA THR A 200 9.77 -19.72 5.10
C THR A 200 8.39 -19.11 5.38
N GLY A 201 8.33 -17.83 5.73
CA GLY A 201 7.13 -17.15 6.24
C GLY A 201 6.45 -16.19 5.27
N MET A 202 6.81 -16.16 3.98
CA MET A 202 6.20 -15.23 3.02
C MET A 202 4.74 -15.55 2.64
N TYR A 203 4.32 -16.83 2.76
CA TYR A 203 3.01 -17.33 2.35
C TYR A 203 2.42 -18.29 3.38
#